data_AF-A0A7V3BHY3-F1
#
_entry.id   AF-A0A7V3BHY3-F1
#
_cell.length_a   1.000
_cell.length_b   1.000
_cell.length_c   1.000
_cell.angle_alpha   90.00
_cell.angle_beta   90.00
_cell.angle_gamma   90.00
#
_symmetry.space_group_name_H-M   'P 1'
#
loop_
_entity.id
_entity.type
_entity.pdbx_description
1 polymer ?
#
loop_
_entity_poly.entity_id
_entity_poly.type
_entity_poly.pdbx_seq_one_letter_code
_entity_poly.pdbx_strand_id
1 'polypeptide(L)'
;MRLRITKIDEYQFLTCLKHGLWGSKSARFKTWRVGDLLAFIVEKSLAGLCEVVGPPFESREKVWANGLFPHRIPMKFTHVLRPQDRPPILGEVRDTLTEEWGPKYGWAILNQQVLESPNADIVARAITSRPNALADYQRALAERLDEARLKREQAAQRRSRRTPPPLMPSVAEQLELQDESVLSKRDVSAHTKAQSELITLGKITGCLVWIALNDQGRTYGGKALGVDCLKKLPGMGLSDEAMRRISLIDVIWVNQNAPICAFEVETSTSIYSGLLRMSDLLAVVPALNIQIYIVAPRERQNKVLAELARPTFRKIGLSEYCRYIPSEDLSELIARVKGFGGHIQPTILDTIAIPLEDEEDEESP
;
A
#
# COMPACT_ATOMS: atom_id res chain seq x y z
N MET A 1 14.85 -3.24 25.59
CA MET A 1 15.20 -2.15 24.66
C MET A 1 13.99 -1.84 23.78
N ARG A 2 13.82 -0.60 23.31
CA ARG A 2 12.73 -0.22 22.38
C ARG A 2 13.36 0.32 21.11
N LEU A 3 13.20 -0.40 20.01
CA LEU A 3 13.77 -0.06 18.71
C LEU A 3 12.65 0.22 17.73
N ARG A 4 12.83 1.21 16.86
CA ARG A 4 12.02 1.41 15.67
C ARG A 4 12.90 1.33 14.45
N ILE A 5 12.30 1.06 13.31
CA ILE A 5 13.02 0.94 12.04
C ILE A 5 12.36 1.90 11.04
N THR A 6 13.17 2.53 10.19
CA THR A 6 12.69 3.39 9.10
C THR A 6 13.45 3.11 7.82
N LYS A 7 12.85 3.38 6.67
CA LYS A 7 13.50 3.22 5.35
C LYS A 7 13.54 4.54 4.61
N ILE A 8 14.74 4.96 4.22
CA ILE A 8 15.01 6.20 3.49
C ILE A 8 16.16 6.00 2.49
N ASP A 9 16.40 6.96 1.61
CA ASP A 9 17.60 6.96 0.76
C ASP A 9 18.82 7.57 1.45
N GLU A 10 19.99 7.38 0.84
CA GLU A 10 21.29 7.83 1.36
C GLU A 10 21.31 9.34 1.66
N TYR A 11 20.75 10.15 0.78
CA TYR A 11 20.75 11.60 0.95
C TYR A 11 19.91 12.02 2.18
N GLN A 12 18.74 11.41 2.36
CA GLN A 12 17.93 11.65 3.56
C GLN A 12 18.60 11.14 4.83
N PHE A 13 19.28 9.99 4.78
CA PHE A 13 20.01 9.43 5.92
C PHE A 13 21.11 10.38 6.40
N LEU A 14 21.93 10.87 5.46
CA LEU A 14 22.97 11.86 5.77
C LEU A 14 22.39 13.20 6.22
N THR A 15 21.21 13.59 5.73
CA THR A 15 20.50 14.79 6.21
C THR A 15 20.10 14.63 7.67
N CYS A 16 19.59 13.45 8.06
CA CYS A 16 19.27 13.16 9.46
C CYS A 16 20.54 13.18 10.32
N LEU A 17 21.66 12.64 9.82
CA LEU A 17 22.96 12.69 10.50
C LEU A 17 23.47 14.11 10.71
N LYS A 18 23.38 14.97 9.68
CA LYS A 18 23.81 16.37 9.75
C LYS A 18 23.07 17.17 10.81
N HIS A 19 21.75 16.98 10.88
CA HIS A 19 20.92 17.80 11.75
C HIS A 19 20.64 17.14 13.11
N GLY A 20 20.91 15.84 13.28
CA GLY A 20 20.53 15.12 14.50
C GLY A 20 19.03 15.09 14.71
N LEU A 21 18.26 14.95 13.62
CA LEU A 21 16.79 15.04 13.65
C LEU A 21 16.15 13.92 12.86
N TRP A 22 15.02 13.43 13.37
CA TRP A 22 14.06 12.64 12.61
C TRP A 22 12.72 13.39 12.52
N GLY A 23 12.08 13.37 11.34
CA GLY A 23 10.89 14.18 11.05
C GLY A 23 9.73 13.37 10.50
N SER A 24 8.51 13.83 10.76
CA SER A 24 7.27 13.25 10.26
C SER A 24 6.29 14.32 9.77
N LYS A 25 5.47 13.97 8.77
CA LYS A 25 4.34 14.79 8.32
C LYS A 25 3.16 14.77 9.30
N SER A 26 3.05 13.71 10.12
CA SER A 26 1.99 13.53 11.11
C SER A 26 2.54 13.49 12.53
N ALA A 27 1.72 13.89 13.51
CA ALA A 27 2.03 13.91 14.94
C ALA A 27 2.13 12.49 15.54
N ARG A 28 3.12 11.70 15.10
CA ARG A 28 3.30 10.28 15.44
C ARG A 28 4.25 10.00 16.61
N PHE A 29 4.85 11.04 17.20
CA PHE A 29 5.85 10.89 18.26
C PHE A 29 5.26 10.74 19.67
N LYS A 30 3.93 10.60 19.81
CA LYS A 30 3.27 10.49 21.12
C LYS A 30 3.79 9.32 21.98
N THR A 31 4.21 8.22 21.36
CA THR A 31 4.70 7.01 22.04
C THR A 31 6.23 6.89 22.09
N TRP A 32 6.94 7.89 21.59
CA TRP A 32 8.41 7.92 21.55
C TRP A 32 8.96 8.48 22.86
N ARG A 33 10.01 7.85 23.39
CA ARG A 33 10.64 8.21 24.65
C ARG A 33 12.13 8.47 24.43
N VAL A 34 12.71 9.32 25.28
CA VAL A 34 14.17 9.47 25.36
C VAL A 34 14.77 8.10 25.68
N GLY A 35 15.85 7.74 24.99
CA GLY A 35 16.47 6.40 25.04
C GLY A 35 15.87 5.37 24.08
N ASP A 36 14.73 5.65 23.41
CA ASP A 36 14.28 4.79 22.31
C ASP A 36 15.33 4.82 21.18
N LEU A 37 15.47 3.70 20.46
CA LEU A 37 16.40 3.59 19.34
C LEU A 37 15.66 3.67 18.00
N LEU A 38 16.36 4.14 16.97
CA LEU A 38 15.90 4.13 15.59
C LEU A 38 17.00 3.59 14.68
N ALA A 39 16.71 2.49 13.99
CA ALA A 39 17.55 1.92 12.95
C ALA A 39 17.10 2.41 11.56
N PHE A 40 18.07 2.70 10.70
CA PHE A 40 17.83 3.17 9.33
C PHE A 40 18.14 2.06 8.33
N ILE A 41 17.19 1.78 7.45
CA ILE A 41 17.39 1.01 6.23
C ILE A 41 17.66 2.00 5.10
N VAL A 42 18.80 1.84 4.45
CA VAL A 42 19.11 2.52 3.20
C VAL A 42 19.24 1.47 2.10
N GLU A 43 18.50 1.68 1.02
CA GLU A 43 18.31 0.70 -0.05
C GLU A 43 17.66 -0.60 0.45
N LYS A 44 18.48 -1.62 0.78
CA LYS A 44 18.05 -2.94 1.27
C LYS A 44 18.84 -3.42 2.49
N SER A 45 19.60 -2.52 3.13
CA SER A 45 20.52 -2.88 4.21
C SER A 45 20.45 -1.88 5.38
N LEU A 46 20.80 -2.32 6.59
CA LEU A 46 20.85 -1.45 7.78
C LEU A 46 22.07 -0.53 7.69
N ALA A 47 21.84 0.78 7.70
CA ALA A 47 22.86 1.81 7.48
C ALA A 47 23.34 2.46 8.76
N GLY A 48 22.53 2.47 9.82
CA GLY A 48 22.92 3.11 11.08
C GLY A 48 21.86 3.02 12.16
N LEU A 49 22.27 3.43 13.35
CA LEU A 49 21.48 3.40 14.58
C LEU A 49 21.63 4.75 15.30
N CYS A 50 20.52 5.30 15.77
CA CYS A 50 20.51 6.47 16.62
C CYS A 50 19.60 6.29 17.84
N GLU A 51 19.82 7.13 18.83
CA GLU A 51 19.07 7.19 20.08
C GLU A 51 18.29 8.49 20.17
N VAL A 52 17.09 8.44 20.74
CA VAL A 52 16.30 9.63 21.05
C VAL A 52 16.89 10.37 22.24
N VAL A 53 17.25 11.64 22.06
CA VAL A 53 17.92 12.46 23.10
C VAL A 53 17.08 13.63 23.62
N GLY A 54 15.86 13.80 23.12
CA GLY A 54 14.99 14.88 23.58
C GLY A 54 13.51 14.68 23.24
N PRO A 55 12.63 15.54 23.77
CA PRO A 55 11.20 15.50 23.49
C PRO A 55 10.89 15.89 22.04
N PRO A 56 9.77 15.43 21.48
CA PRO A 56 9.33 15.87 20.16
C PRO A 56 8.92 17.35 20.18
N PHE A 57 9.11 18.03 19.06
CA PHE A 57 8.77 19.43 18.87
C PHE A 57 8.25 19.69 17.46
N GLU A 58 7.67 20.87 17.23
CA GLU A 58 7.22 21.30 15.91
C GLU A 58 8.12 22.42 15.36
N SER A 59 8.43 22.37 14.06
CA SER A 59 9.18 23.42 13.38
C SER A 59 8.77 23.55 11.92
N ARG A 60 8.81 24.78 11.41
CA ARG A 60 8.53 25.13 10.00
C ARG A 60 9.80 25.34 9.16
N GLU A 61 10.98 25.13 9.73
CA GLU A 61 12.25 25.22 9.01
C GLU A 61 12.38 24.12 7.95
N LYS A 62 12.86 24.38 6.73
CA LYS A 62 13.02 23.31 5.74
C LYS A 62 14.36 22.58 5.94
N VAL A 63 14.31 21.39 6.55
CA VAL A 63 15.49 20.52 6.75
C VAL A 63 15.63 19.49 5.63
N TRP A 64 14.52 18.88 5.19
CA TRP A 64 14.54 17.85 4.15
C TRP A 64 14.15 18.41 2.79
N ALA A 65 14.85 17.97 1.73
CA ALA A 65 14.59 18.44 0.37
C ALA A 65 13.22 17.99 -0.18
N ASN A 66 12.63 16.92 0.37
CA ASN A 66 11.38 16.32 -0.12
C ASN A 66 10.13 16.72 0.69
N GLY A 67 10.22 17.71 1.57
CA GLY A 67 9.07 18.22 2.30
C GLY A 67 9.41 18.85 3.65
N LEU A 68 8.41 19.40 4.32
CA LEU A 68 8.63 20.17 5.55
C LEU A 68 8.87 19.29 6.80
N PHE A 69 8.12 18.19 6.95
CA PHE A 69 8.12 17.31 8.13
C PHE A 69 8.10 18.12 9.46
N PRO A 70 6.94 18.75 9.78
CA PRO A 70 6.86 19.72 10.86
C PRO A 70 7.04 19.10 12.24
N HIS A 71 6.59 17.87 12.47
CA HIS A 71 6.82 17.17 13.73
C HIS A 71 8.20 16.55 13.70
N ARG A 72 9.01 16.79 14.72
CA ARG A 72 10.41 16.35 14.79
C ARG A 72 10.75 15.79 16.15
N ILE A 73 11.80 14.99 16.18
CA ILE A 73 12.36 14.46 17.40
C ILE A 73 13.91 14.49 17.34
N PRO A 74 14.60 14.98 18.39
CA PRO A 74 16.07 15.05 18.45
C PRO A 74 16.72 13.67 18.59
N MET A 75 17.66 13.36 17.70
CA MET A 75 18.39 12.08 17.64
C MET A 75 19.89 12.28 17.80
N LYS A 76 20.56 11.33 18.45
CA LYS A 76 22.02 11.19 18.44
C LYS A 76 22.41 9.88 17.76
N PHE A 77 23.15 9.96 16.67
CA PHE A 77 23.68 8.77 16.00
C PHE A 77 24.74 8.10 16.89
N THR A 78 24.59 6.79 17.07
CA THR A 78 25.57 5.97 17.79
C THR A 78 26.39 5.14 16.82
N HIS A 79 25.79 4.69 15.71
CA HIS A 79 26.47 3.90 14.68
C HIS A 79 26.07 4.35 13.28
N VAL A 80 27.06 4.41 12.39
CA VAL A 80 26.87 4.60 10.95
C VAL A 80 27.79 3.63 10.22
N LEU A 81 27.27 2.91 9.22
CA LEU A 81 27.98 1.87 8.50
C LEU A 81 28.28 2.29 7.06
N ARG A 82 29.49 1.97 6.58
CA ARG A 82 29.85 2.11 5.17
C ARG A 82 29.01 1.15 4.32
N PRO A 83 28.66 1.50 3.06
CA PRO A 83 27.77 0.66 2.24
C PRO A 83 28.17 -0.81 2.17
N GLN A 84 29.47 -1.10 2.07
CA GLN A 84 30.03 -2.45 2.03
C GLN A 84 29.88 -3.25 3.35
N ASP A 85 29.71 -2.57 4.48
CA ASP A 85 29.60 -3.17 5.81
C ASP A 85 28.14 -3.28 6.29
N ARG A 86 27.18 -2.79 5.49
CA ARG A 86 25.75 -2.75 5.86
C ARG A 86 25.16 -4.16 5.78
N PRO A 87 24.66 -4.73 6.88
CA PRO A 87 24.01 -6.04 6.84
C PRO A 87 22.69 -5.93 6.05
N PRO A 88 22.42 -6.88 5.13
CA PRO A 88 21.15 -6.92 4.42
C PRO A 88 20.00 -7.31 5.36
N ILE A 89 18.77 -6.96 5.00
CA ILE A 89 17.57 -7.45 5.69
C ILE A 89 17.28 -8.89 5.23
N LEU A 90 18.12 -9.83 5.65
CA LEU A 90 18.08 -11.25 5.33
C LEU A 90 18.52 -12.09 6.53
N GLY A 91 18.23 -13.39 6.49
CA GLY A 91 18.56 -14.34 7.57
C GLY A 91 17.95 -13.88 8.89
N GLU A 92 18.74 -13.96 9.97
CA GLU A 92 18.32 -13.66 11.35
C GLU A 92 17.54 -12.34 11.48
N VAL A 93 17.99 -11.25 10.84
CA VAL A 93 17.28 -9.97 10.88
C VAL A 93 15.88 -10.07 10.27
N ARG A 94 15.75 -10.72 9.12
CA ARG A 94 14.45 -10.88 8.46
C ARG A 94 13.55 -11.81 9.25
N ASP A 95 14.11 -12.90 9.75
CA ASP A 95 13.38 -13.94 10.45
C ASP A 95 12.83 -13.38 11.78
N THR A 96 13.63 -12.60 12.53
CA THR A 96 13.18 -11.85 13.72
C THR A 96 12.07 -10.85 13.41
N LEU A 97 12.17 -10.09 12.32
CA LEU A 97 11.11 -9.15 11.93
C LEU A 97 9.84 -9.89 11.50
N THR A 98 9.99 -11.06 10.89
CA THR A 98 8.87 -11.90 10.45
C THR A 98 8.20 -12.58 11.64
N GLU A 99 8.95 -12.96 12.66
CA GLU A 99 8.44 -13.51 13.90
C GLU A 99 7.60 -12.48 14.67
N GLU A 100 8.09 -11.24 14.79
CA GLU A 100 7.37 -10.18 15.52
C GLU A 100 6.14 -9.66 14.76
N TRP A 101 6.31 -9.36 13.46
CA TRP A 101 5.34 -8.58 12.68
C TRP A 101 4.74 -9.35 11.50
N GLY A 102 5.01 -10.65 11.42
CA GLY A 102 4.58 -11.50 10.32
C GLY A 102 5.31 -11.23 9.00
N PRO A 103 4.92 -11.91 7.91
CA PRO A 103 5.55 -11.76 6.60
C PRO A 103 5.41 -10.34 6.00
N LYS A 104 4.54 -9.50 6.58
CA LYS A 104 4.31 -8.09 6.21
C LYS A 104 5.02 -7.09 7.13
N TYR A 105 6.14 -7.46 7.76
CA TYR A 105 6.92 -6.62 8.66
C TYR A 105 7.31 -5.24 8.09
N GLY A 106 7.33 -5.08 6.76
CA GLY A 106 7.53 -3.79 6.10
C GLY A 106 6.51 -2.71 6.51
N TRP A 107 5.29 -3.10 6.91
CA TRP A 107 4.27 -2.16 7.40
C TRP A 107 4.60 -1.62 8.79
N ALA A 108 5.11 -2.48 9.67
CA ALA A 108 5.59 -2.06 10.97
C ALA A 108 6.79 -1.09 10.86
N ILE A 109 7.68 -1.30 9.89
CA ILE A 109 8.74 -0.35 9.53
C ILE A 109 8.16 0.98 9.03
N LEU A 110 7.17 0.96 8.14
CA LEU A 110 6.55 2.18 7.60
C LEU A 110 5.88 3.03 8.70
N ASN A 111 5.20 2.38 9.64
CA ASN A 111 4.52 3.03 10.76
C ASN A 111 5.43 3.28 11.97
N GLN A 112 6.68 2.83 11.91
CA GLN A 112 7.64 2.94 13.01
C GLN A 112 7.07 2.34 14.30
N GLN A 113 6.48 1.16 14.16
CA GLN A 113 6.04 0.36 15.30
C GLN A 113 7.23 -0.02 16.17
N VAL A 114 6.98 -0.15 17.46
CA VAL A 114 8.02 -0.50 18.43
C VAL A 114 8.32 -1.99 18.28
N LEU A 115 9.60 -2.30 18.10
CA LEU A 115 10.18 -3.61 18.31
C LEU A 115 10.76 -3.62 19.72
N GLU A 116 10.30 -4.54 20.56
CA GLU A 116 10.78 -4.68 21.93
C GLU A 116 11.83 -5.81 22.02
N SER A 117 12.56 -5.85 23.13
CA SER A 117 13.45 -6.98 23.43
C SER A 117 12.64 -8.26 23.61
N PRO A 118 13.13 -9.42 23.14
CA PRO A 118 14.50 -9.68 22.69
C PRO A 118 14.78 -9.35 21.21
N ASN A 119 13.75 -9.19 20.39
CA ASN A 119 13.86 -9.03 18.94
C ASN A 119 14.58 -7.72 18.54
N ALA A 120 14.37 -6.66 19.32
CA ALA A 120 15.09 -5.41 19.17
C ALA A 120 16.61 -5.60 19.28
N ASP A 121 17.06 -6.48 20.18
CA ASP A 121 18.49 -6.70 20.45
C ASP A 121 19.18 -7.36 19.28
N ILE A 122 18.50 -8.25 18.55
CA ILE A 122 19.03 -8.90 17.33
C ILE A 122 19.31 -7.85 16.26
N VAL A 123 18.34 -6.98 15.96
CA VAL A 123 18.49 -5.93 14.94
C VAL A 123 19.56 -4.92 15.33
N ALA A 124 19.62 -4.52 16.61
CA ALA A 124 20.67 -3.62 17.08
C ALA A 124 22.05 -4.28 16.96
N ARG A 125 22.20 -5.54 17.40
CA ARG A 125 23.45 -6.30 17.28
C ARG A 125 23.91 -6.47 15.83
N ALA A 126 22.98 -6.66 14.89
CA ALA A 126 23.32 -6.73 13.47
C ALA A 126 24.07 -5.46 12.99
N ILE A 127 23.74 -4.29 13.57
CA ILE A 127 24.42 -3.01 13.30
C ILE A 127 25.67 -2.86 14.15
N THR A 128 25.59 -3.05 15.46
CA THR A 128 26.69 -2.74 16.39
C THR A 128 27.85 -3.74 16.31
N SER A 129 27.64 -4.92 15.72
CA SER A 129 28.71 -5.88 15.44
C SER A 129 29.59 -5.49 14.23
N ARG A 130 29.20 -4.46 13.48
CA ARG A 130 29.94 -3.97 12.30
C ARG A 130 30.85 -2.79 12.66
N PRO A 131 31.93 -2.55 11.90
CA PRO A 131 32.82 -1.41 12.13
C PRO A 131 32.05 -0.08 12.09
N ASN A 132 32.15 0.70 13.17
CA ASN A 132 31.47 1.98 13.28
C ASN A 132 32.23 3.07 12.50
N ALA A 133 31.63 3.56 11.42
CA ALA A 133 32.20 4.61 10.57
C ALA A 133 31.67 6.02 10.88
N LEU A 134 30.96 6.22 11.99
CA LEU A 134 30.34 7.50 12.34
C LEU A 134 31.32 8.69 12.30
N ALA A 135 32.50 8.56 12.91
CA ALA A 135 33.49 9.64 12.95
C ALA A 135 34.02 10.04 11.55
N ASP A 136 34.18 9.05 10.67
CA ASP A 136 34.57 9.25 9.27
C ASP A 136 33.46 9.97 8.48
N TYR A 137 32.21 9.54 8.68
CA TYR A 137 31.04 10.18 8.07
C TYR A 137 30.87 11.62 8.53
N GLN A 138 31.11 11.92 9.81
CA GLN A 138 31.05 13.28 10.34
C GLN A 138 32.14 14.18 9.75
N ARG A 139 33.36 13.65 9.54
CA ARG A 139 34.49 14.42 8.96
C ARG A 139 34.25 14.80 7.50
N ALA A 140 33.71 13.87 6.71
CA ALA A 140 33.46 14.05 5.28
C ALA A 140 31.97 14.29 4.95
N LEU A 141 31.18 14.80 5.90
CA LEU A 141 29.72 14.84 5.76
C LEU A 141 29.25 15.72 4.60
N ALA A 142 29.89 16.87 4.40
CA ALA A 142 29.52 17.81 3.33
C ALA A 142 29.71 17.18 1.94
N GLU A 143 30.88 16.60 1.69
CA GLU A 143 31.20 15.90 0.45
C GLU A 143 30.24 14.74 0.19
N ARG A 144 30.02 13.88 1.21
CA ARG A 144 29.08 12.75 1.11
C ARG A 144 27.64 13.20 0.82
N LEU A 145 27.20 14.30 1.42
CA LEU A 145 25.87 14.88 1.15
C LEU A 145 25.74 15.37 -0.28
N ASP A 146 26.76 16.04 -0.82
CA ASP A 146 26.76 16.52 -2.19
C ASP A 146 26.79 15.35 -3.20
N GLU A 147 27.61 14.33 -2.95
CA GLU A 147 27.62 13.11 -3.75
C GLU A 147 26.26 12.40 -3.75
N ALA A 148 25.65 12.24 -2.57
CA ALA A 148 24.35 11.59 -2.43
C ALA A 148 23.23 12.41 -3.09
N ARG A 149 23.30 13.76 -3.01
CA ARG A 149 22.37 14.66 -3.72
C ARG A 149 22.50 14.47 -5.22
N LEU A 150 23.72 14.52 -5.76
CA LEU A 150 23.97 14.36 -7.19
C LEU A 150 23.50 12.99 -7.69
N LYS A 151 23.78 11.91 -6.96
CA LYS A 151 23.28 10.56 -7.29
C LYS A 151 21.75 10.51 -7.32
N ARG A 152 21.09 11.14 -6.35
CA ARG A 152 19.63 11.24 -6.29
C ARG A 152 19.06 12.02 -7.49
N GLU A 153 19.66 13.15 -7.83
CA GLU A 153 19.27 13.97 -8.99
C GLU A 153 19.50 13.24 -10.30
N GLN A 154 20.64 12.57 -10.47
CA GLN A 154 20.92 11.73 -11.64
C GLN A 154 19.93 10.57 -11.75
N ALA A 155 19.58 9.92 -10.64
CA ALA A 155 18.56 8.86 -10.63
C ALA A 155 17.18 9.40 -11.01
N ALA A 156 16.80 10.59 -10.52
CA ALA A 156 15.56 11.26 -10.89
C ALA A 156 15.54 11.69 -12.36
N GLN A 157 16.64 12.24 -12.87
CA GLN A 157 16.81 12.59 -14.27
C GLN A 157 16.80 11.35 -15.16
N ARG A 158 17.42 10.24 -14.76
CA ARG A 158 17.32 8.95 -15.48
C ARG A 158 15.87 8.43 -15.49
N ARG A 159 15.12 8.61 -14.40
CA ARG A 159 13.69 8.29 -14.35
C ARG A 159 12.83 9.22 -15.22
N SER A 160 13.21 10.49 -15.37
CA SER A 160 12.51 11.48 -16.20
C SER A 160 12.91 11.46 -17.68
N ARG A 161 14.16 11.10 -18.00
CA ARG A 161 14.72 10.94 -19.36
C ARG A 161 14.50 9.54 -19.92
N ARG A 162 14.12 8.59 -19.07
CA ARG A 162 13.28 7.49 -19.53
C ARG A 162 12.01 8.14 -20.10
N THR A 163 12.01 8.38 -21.41
CA THR A 163 10.84 7.96 -22.20
C THR A 163 10.43 6.60 -21.63
N PRO A 164 9.13 6.34 -21.38
CA PRO A 164 8.73 4.96 -21.15
C PRO A 164 9.48 4.12 -22.20
N PRO A 165 10.11 3.00 -21.83
CA PRO A 165 10.49 2.04 -22.86
C PRO A 165 9.29 1.94 -23.81
N PRO A 166 9.44 1.87 -25.15
CA PRO A 166 8.28 1.57 -26.00
C PRO A 166 7.61 0.38 -25.34
N LEU A 167 6.40 0.54 -24.77
CA LEU A 167 5.91 -0.24 -23.62
C LEU A 167 6.41 -1.68 -23.75
N MET A 168 7.56 -1.96 -23.13
CA MET A 168 8.05 -3.31 -22.99
C MET A 168 7.28 -3.68 -21.77
N PRO A 169 6.16 -4.36 -21.96
CA PRO A 169 5.16 -4.32 -20.95
C PRO A 169 5.77 -5.01 -19.72
N SER A 170 5.51 -4.52 -18.51
CA SER A 170 5.87 -5.28 -17.29
C SER A 170 5.35 -6.71 -17.43
N VAL A 171 5.83 -7.71 -16.69
CA VAL A 171 5.23 -9.07 -16.79
C VAL A 171 3.70 -9.01 -16.63
N ALA A 172 3.19 -8.08 -15.82
CA ALA A 172 1.77 -7.75 -15.69
C ALA A 172 1.18 -7.06 -16.93
N GLU A 173 1.84 -6.07 -17.53
CA GLU A 173 1.38 -5.45 -18.79
C GLU A 173 1.60 -6.39 -20.01
N GLN A 174 2.47 -7.40 -19.91
CA GLN A 174 2.78 -8.40 -20.96
C GLN A 174 1.67 -9.44 -20.95
N LEU A 175 1.19 -9.75 -19.76
CA LEU A 175 -0.08 -10.44 -19.54
C LEU A 175 -1.27 -9.59 -20.02
N GLU A 176 -1.28 -8.26 -19.83
CA GLU A 176 -2.34 -7.37 -20.40
C GLU A 176 -2.34 -7.37 -21.94
N LEU A 177 -1.17 -7.27 -22.59
CA LEU A 177 -1.06 -7.21 -24.06
C LEU A 177 -1.21 -8.56 -24.76
N GLN A 178 -1.03 -9.68 -24.05
CA GLN A 178 -1.35 -11.01 -24.59
C GLN A 178 -2.82 -11.38 -24.42
N ASP A 179 -3.55 -10.69 -23.53
CA ASP A 179 -4.92 -11.05 -23.12
C ASP A 179 -5.97 -9.97 -23.47
N GLU A 180 -5.61 -8.96 -24.28
CA GLU A 180 -6.57 -8.15 -25.04
C GLU A 180 -7.27 -9.01 -26.10
N SER A 181 -8.07 -9.97 -25.64
CA SER A 181 -9.18 -10.48 -26.44
C SER A 181 -10.06 -9.28 -26.83
N VAL A 182 -10.43 -9.20 -28.10
CA VAL A 182 -11.28 -8.13 -28.64
C VAL A 182 -12.56 -8.05 -27.80
N LEU A 183 -12.60 -7.07 -26.88
CA LEU A 183 -13.71 -6.87 -25.95
C LEU A 183 -15.01 -6.77 -26.74
N SER A 184 -15.94 -7.69 -26.53
CA SER A 184 -17.20 -7.63 -27.26
C SER A 184 -18.02 -6.44 -26.76
N LYS A 185 -18.88 -5.88 -27.63
CA LYS A 185 -19.82 -4.83 -27.22
C LYS A 185 -20.72 -5.27 -26.04
N ARG A 186 -20.95 -6.60 -25.91
CA ARG A 186 -21.71 -7.17 -24.81
C ARG A 186 -20.94 -7.08 -23.50
N ASP A 187 -19.64 -7.35 -23.51
CA ASP A 187 -18.80 -7.31 -22.30
C ASP A 187 -18.65 -5.88 -21.77
N VAL A 188 -18.41 -4.91 -22.67
CA VAL A 188 -18.36 -3.48 -22.30
C VAL A 188 -19.70 -3.02 -21.71
N SER A 189 -20.81 -3.49 -22.28
CA SER A 189 -22.15 -3.19 -21.77
C SER A 189 -22.42 -3.85 -20.41
N ALA A 190 -21.93 -5.08 -20.18
CA ALA A 190 -22.07 -5.78 -18.91
C ALA A 190 -21.23 -5.13 -17.81
N HIS A 191 -20.00 -4.70 -18.13
CA HIS A 191 -19.12 -3.98 -17.21
C HIS A 191 -19.77 -2.69 -16.73
N THR A 192 -20.23 -1.89 -17.69
CA THR A 192 -20.90 -0.61 -17.42
C THR A 192 -22.20 -0.80 -16.64
N LYS A 193 -22.96 -1.88 -16.92
CA LYS A 193 -24.16 -2.26 -16.15
C LYS A 193 -23.81 -2.55 -14.69
N ALA A 194 -22.83 -3.42 -14.43
CA ALA A 194 -22.42 -3.78 -13.08
C ALA A 194 -21.91 -2.57 -12.28
N GLN A 195 -21.12 -1.69 -12.91
CA GLN A 195 -20.69 -0.42 -12.28
C GLN A 195 -21.90 0.46 -11.91
N SER A 196 -22.89 0.60 -12.79
CA SER A 196 -24.12 1.34 -12.49
C SER A 196 -24.91 0.74 -11.33
N GLU A 197 -24.95 -0.58 -11.23
CA GLU A 197 -25.61 -1.33 -10.16
C GLU A 197 -24.90 -1.10 -8.82
N LEU A 198 -23.56 -1.19 -8.80
CA LEU A 198 -22.76 -0.87 -7.61
C LEU A 198 -22.93 0.58 -7.15
N ILE A 199 -23.02 1.54 -8.07
CA ILE A 199 -23.31 2.94 -7.72
C ILE A 199 -24.69 3.07 -7.09
N THR A 200 -25.70 2.38 -7.65
CA THR A 200 -27.06 2.42 -7.14
C THR A 200 -27.14 1.81 -5.74
N LEU A 201 -26.52 0.65 -5.54
CA LEU A 201 -26.52 -0.05 -4.26
C LEU A 201 -25.74 0.73 -3.19
N GLY A 202 -24.59 1.32 -3.53
CA GLY A 202 -23.81 2.15 -2.62
C GLY A 202 -24.61 3.34 -2.09
N LYS A 203 -25.47 3.94 -2.92
CA LYS A 203 -26.38 5.01 -2.46
C LYS A 203 -27.48 4.48 -1.55
N ILE A 204 -28.07 3.32 -1.87
CA ILE A 204 -29.09 2.68 -1.02
C ILE A 204 -28.53 2.43 0.38
N THR A 205 -27.26 2.02 0.47
CA THR A 205 -26.56 1.76 1.74
C THR A 205 -26.03 3.02 2.44
N GLY A 206 -26.30 4.22 1.88
CA GLY A 206 -25.89 5.50 2.46
C GLY A 206 -24.41 5.85 2.26
N CYS A 207 -23.71 5.14 1.36
CA CYS A 207 -22.30 5.40 1.05
C CYS A 207 -22.14 6.51 0.01
N LEU A 208 -21.02 7.21 0.07
CA LEU A 208 -20.52 7.99 -1.05
C LEU A 208 -19.78 7.04 -2.00
N VAL A 209 -20.02 7.17 -3.31
CA VAL A 209 -19.41 6.26 -4.30
C VAL A 209 -18.40 7.02 -5.13
N TRP A 210 -17.23 6.42 -5.35
CA TRP A 210 -16.23 6.86 -6.30
C TRP A 210 -16.09 5.81 -7.41
N ILE A 211 -15.85 6.28 -8.64
CA ILE A 211 -15.63 5.44 -9.83
C ILE A 211 -14.37 5.91 -10.57
N ALA A 212 -13.64 4.96 -11.16
CA ALA A 212 -12.45 5.20 -11.96
C ALA A 212 -12.68 6.31 -13.00
N LEU A 213 -11.67 7.19 -13.18
CA LEU A 213 -11.75 8.34 -14.10
C LEU A 213 -12.07 7.92 -15.54
N ASN A 214 -11.54 6.78 -15.97
CA ASN A 214 -11.74 6.25 -17.32
C ASN A 214 -13.21 5.88 -17.58
N ASP A 215 -14.00 5.63 -16.55
CA ASP A 215 -15.39 5.15 -16.66
C ASP A 215 -16.44 6.19 -16.29
N GLN A 216 -16.04 7.34 -15.73
CA GLN A 216 -16.96 8.42 -15.34
C GLN A 216 -17.86 8.91 -16.49
N GLY A 217 -17.34 8.90 -17.72
CA GLY A 217 -18.05 9.34 -18.92
C GLY A 217 -18.95 8.27 -19.55
N ARG A 218 -18.87 7.01 -19.12
CA ARG A 218 -19.73 5.95 -19.65
C ARG A 218 -21.17 6.18 -19.23
N THR A 219 -22.12 5.80 -20.10
CA THR A 219 -23.54 6.00 -19.86
C THR A 219 -24.29 4.69 -19.71
N TYR A 220 -25.14 4.59 -18.68
CA TYR A 220 -26.09 3.50 -18.51
C TYR A 220 -27.46 4.07 -18.13
N GLY A 221 -28.53 3.55 -18.73
CA GLY A 221 -29.89 4.06 -18.49
C GLY A 221 -30.07 5.55 -18.81
N GLY A 222 -29.32 6.10 -19.77
CA GLY A 222 -29.39 7.51 -20.17
C GLY A 222 -28.64 8.48 -19.25
N LYS A 223 -27.92 8.00 -18.23
CA LYS A 223 -27.14 8.83 -17.30
C LYS A 223 -25.66 8.41 -17.31
N ALA A 224 -24.76 9.39 -17.25
CA ALA A 224 -23.33 9.11 -17.08
C ALA A 224 -23.02 8.63 -15.65
N LEU A 225 -22.19 7.60 -15.53
CA LEU A 225 -21.90 6.93 -14.25
C LEU A 225 -21.31 7.90 -13.22
N GLY A 226 -20.41 8.79 -13.64
CA GLY A 226 -19.71 9.71 -12.75
C GLY A 226 -20.54 10.90 -12.25
N VAL A 227 -21.79 11.06 -12.67
CA VAL A 227 -22.61 12.25 -12.35
C VAL A 227 -22.86 12.37 -10.85
N ASP A 228 -23.20 11.27 -10.18
CA ASP A 228 -23.52 11.25 -8.75
C ASP A 228 -22.38 10.68 -7.89
N CYS A 229 -21.18 10.55 -8.46
CA CYS A 229 -20.02 10.00 -7.77
C CYS A 229 -19.09 11.12 -7.27
N LEU A 230 -18.29 10.81 -6.27
CA LEU A 230 -17.22 11.66 -5.77
C LEU A 230 -16.25 12.01 -6.91
N LYS A 231 -15.93 13.30 -7.04
CA LYS A 231 -14.98 13.80 -8.05
C LYS A 231 -13.53 13.52 -7.67
N LYS A 232 -13.26 13.35 -6.38
CA LYS A 232 -11.93 13.03 -5.86
C LYS A 232 -12.09 12.05 -4.69
N LEU A 233 -11.23 11.04 -4.66
CA LEU A 233 -11.11 10.17 -3.49
C LEU A 233 -10.63 10.97 -2.28
N PRO A 234 -11.14 10.67 -1.07
CA PRO A 234 -10.59 11.19 0.17
C PRO A 234 -9.08 10.97 0.25
N GLY A 235 -8.36 11.96 0.79
CA GLY A 235 -6.93 11.84 1.02
C GLY A 235 -6.67 10.82 2.13
N MET A 236 -6.09 9.67 1.79
CA MET A 236 -5.76 8.60 2.74
C MET A 236 -4.37 8.73 3.37
N GLY A 237 -3.72 9.90 3.22
CA GLY A 237 -2.35 10.13 3.71
C GLY A 237 -1.27 9.35 2.96
N LEU A 238 -1.59 8.83 1.77
CA LEU A 238 -0.73 7.97 0.95
C LEU A 238 0.20 8.76 0.02
N SER A 239 1.20 8.07 -0.54
CA SER A 239 2.02 8.63 -1.62
C SER A 239 1.19 8.82 -2.90
N ASP A 240 1.58 9.78 -3.74
CA ASP A 240 0.90 10.05 -5.01
C ASP A 240 0.87 8.81 -5.93
N GLU A 241 1.92 7.99 -5.87
CA GLU A 241 2.03 6.75 -6.64
C GLU A 241 0.98 5.71 -6.21
N ALA A 242 0.81 5.53 -4.90
CA ALA A 242 -0.21 4.63 -4.37
C ALA A 242 -1.62 5.15 -4.62
N MET A 243 -1.85 6.45 -4.43
CA MET A 243 -3.13 7.08 -4.77
C MET A 243 -3.47 6.89 -6.25
N ARG A 244 -2.48 6.96 -7.15
CA ARG A 244 -2.67 6.73 -8.58
C ARG A 244 -3.07 5.28 -8.89
N ARG A 245 -2.46 4.29 -8.24
CA ARG A 245 -2.85 2.88 -8.44
C ARG A 245 -4.22 2.57 -7.89
N ILE A 246 -4.56 3.07 -6.70
CA ILE A 246 -5.90 2.93 -6.12
C ILE A 246 -6.95 3.61 -7.01
N SER A 247 -6.61 4.72 -7.67
CA SER A 247 -7.52 5.40 -8.61
C SER A 247 -7.79 4.63 -9.92
N LEU A 248 -7.25 3.42 -10.07
CA LEU A 248 -7.55 2.51 -11.17
C LEU A 248 -8.57 1.42 -10.79
N ILE A 249 -8.93 1.29 -9.51
CA ILE A 249 -10.00 0.40 -9.07
C ILE A 249 -11.32 0.87 -9.66
N ASP A 250 -12.17 -0.04 -10.13
CA ASP A 250 -13.40 0.33 -10.83
C ASP A 250 -14.34 1.17 -9.96
N VAL A 251 -14.71 0.66 -8.77
CA VAL A 251 -15.64 1.34 -7.86
C VAL A 251 -15.15 1.25 -6.41
N ILE A 252 -15.26 2.34 -5.66
CA ILE A 252 -14.96 2.39 -4.22
C ILE A 252 -16.13 3.01 -3.47
N TRP A 253 -16.58 2.37 -2.41
CA TRP A 253 -17.54 2.94 -1.47
C TRP A 253 -16.82 3.57 -0.29
N VAL A 254 -17.26 4.77 0.07
CA VAL A 254 -16.68 5.60 1.11
C VAL A 254 -17.76 5.93 2.13
N ASN A 255 -17.45 5.71 3.41
CA ASN A 255 -18.27 6.14 4.53
C ASN A 255 -17.42 6.95 5.51
N GLN A 256 -17.93 8.06 6.04
CA GLN A 256 -17.22 8.94 6.97
C GLN A 256 -15.79 9.30 6.51
N ASN A 257 -15.62 9.56 5.21
CA ASN A 257 -14.33 9.92 4.58
C ASN A 257 -13.28 8.79 4.57
N ALA A 258 -13.67 7.55 4.82
CA ALA A 258 -12.83 6.36 4.70
C ALA A 258 -13.43 5.36 3.70
N PRO A 259 -12.63 4.72 2.82
CA PRO A 259 -13.11 3.60 2.02
C PRO A 259 -13.52 2.43 2.92
N ILE A 260 -14.62 1.77 2.55
CA ILE A 260 -15.17 0.60 3.25
C ILE A 260 -15.35 -0.61 2.34
N CYS A 261 -15.54 -0.39 1.04
CA CYS A 261 -15.60 -1.45 0.04
C CYS A 261 -14.85 -1.03 -1.22
N ALA A 262 -14.15 -1.96 -1.86
CA ALA A 262 -13.54 -1.79 -3.17
C ALA A 262 -14.03 -2.91 -4.09
N PHE A 263 -14.37 -2.56 -5.33
CA PHE A 263 -14.94 -3.48 -6.31
C PHE A 263 -14.13 -3.43 -7.58
N GLU A 264 -13.72 -4.61 -8.06
CA GLU A 264 -13.25 -4.79 -9.44
C GLU A 264 -14.32 -5.53 -10.24
N VAL A 265 -14.71 -5.02 -11.40
CA VAL A 265 -15.71 -5.62 -12.26
C VAL A 265 -15.02 -6.37 -13.40
N GLU A 266 -15.09 -7.69 -13.37
CA GLU A 266 -14.38 -8.56 -14.31
C GLU A 266 -15.34 -9.20 -15.31
N THR A 267 -15.61 -8.49 -16.41
CA THR A 267 -16.44 -9.05 -17.51
C THR A 267 -15.60 -9.73 -18.59
N SER A 268 -14.37 -9.27 -18.80
CA SER A 268 -13.57 -9.62 -19.98
C SER A 268 -12.08 -9.32 -19.84
N THR A 269 -11.69 -8.47 -18.90
CA THR A 269 -10.31 -8.22 -18.50
C THR A 269 -9.70 -9.40 -17.75
N SER A 270 -8.36 -9.41 -17.66
CA SER A 270 -7.63 -10.43 -16.92
C SER A 270 -7.76 -10.14 -15.43
N ILE A 271 -8.43 -11.06 -14.73
CA ILE A 271 -8.67 -11.06 -13.27
C ILE A 271 -7.38 -10.74 -12.49
N TYR A 272 -6.23 -11.17 -13.03
CA TYR A 272 -4.91 -10.93 -12.46
C TYR A 272 -4.55 -9.44 -12.28
N SER A 273 -4.93 -8.58 -13.24
CA SER A 273 -4.62 -7.15 -13.20
C SER A 273 -5.42 -6.42 -12.11
N GLY A 274 -6.70 -6.76 -11.97
CA GLY A 274 -7.56 -6.29 -10.89
C GLY A 274 -7.07 -6.73 -9.50
N LEU A 275 -6.69 -8.00 -9.37
CA LEU A 275 -6.12 -8.55 -8.13
C LEU A 275 -4.82 -7.84 -7.72
N LEU A 276 -3.96 -7.45 -8.67
CA LEU A 276 -2.72 -6.74 -8.36
C LEU A 276 -3.01 -5.31 -7.85
N ARG A 277 -4.01 -4.62 -8.39
CA ARG A 277 -4.46 -3.30 -7.90
C ARG A 277 -5.02 -3.39 -6.47
N MET A 278 -5.73 -4.48 -6.18
CA MET A 278 -6.25 -4.77 -4.84
C MET A 278 -5.14 -5.14 -3.85
N SER A 279 -4.14 -5.88 -4.30
CA SER A 279 -2.92 -6.15 -3.52
C SER A 279 -2.17 -4.86 -3.17
N ASP A 280 -2.08 -3.91 -4.11
CA ASP A 280 -1.55 -2.57 -3.86
C ASP A 280 -2.36 -1.79 -2.82
N LEU A 281 -3.69 -1.85 -2.88
CA LEU A 281 -4.57 -1.24 -1.87
C LEU A 281 -4.34 -1.85 -0.47
N LEU A 282 -4.32 -3.19 -0.37
CA LEU A 282 -4.08 -3.92 0.88
C LEU A 282 -2.66 -3.71 1.43
N ALA A 283 -1.66 -3.58 0.57
CA ALA A 283 -0.28 -3.32 0.99
C ALA A 283 -0.09 -1.90 1.56
N VAL A 284 -0.97 -0.97 1.19
CA VAL A 284 -0.81 0.46 1.49
C VAL A 284 -1.81 0.96 2.54
N VAL A 285 -2.95 0.28 2.73
CA VAL A 285 -3.99 0.67 3.71
C VAL A 285 -4.49 -0.51 4.59
N PRO A 286 -3.67 -1.06 5.50
CA PRO A 286 -4.09 -2.20 6.34
C PRO A 286 -4.96 -1.86 7.56
N ALA A 287 -5.17 -0.57 7.86
CA ALA A 287 -5.95 -0.12 9.03
C ALA A 287 -7.43 0.14 8.73
N LEU A 288 -7.82 0.11 7.45
CA LEU A 288 -9.20 0.24 7.04
C LEU A 288 -9.69 -1.18 6.78
N ASN A 289 -10.72 -1.61 7.52
CA ASN A 289 -11.40 -2.88 7.38
C ASN A 289 -12.18 -2.91 6.05
N ILE A 290 -11.48 -2.72 4.93
CA ILE A 290 -12.05 -2.60 3.58
C ILE A 290 -12.35 -4.00 3.09
N GLN A 291 -13.61 -4.23 2.74
CA GLN A 291 -14.03 -5.45 2.06
C GLN A 291 -13.73 -5.31 0.56
N ILE A 292 -13.06 -6.31 -0.02
CA ILE A 292 -12.73 -6.32 -1.45
C ILE A 292 -13.63 -7.32 -2.14
N TYR A 293 -14.24 -6.90 -3.24
CA TYR A 293 -15.14 -7.75 -4.01
C TYR A 293 -14.74 -7.79 -5.47
N ILE A 294 -14.75 -8.99 -6.06
CA ILE A 294 -14.67 -9.18 -7.50
C ILE A 294 -16.07 -9.48 -8.01
N VAL A 295 -16.57 -8.64 -8.91
CA VAL A 295 -17.88 -8.79 -9.50
C VAL A 295 -17.71 -9.34 -10.91
N ALA A 296 -18.19 -10.56 -11.17
CA ALA A 296 -18.13 -11.17 -12.50
C ALA A 296 -19.35 -12.04 -12.78
N PRO A 297 -19.70 -12.31 -14.06
CA PRO A 297 -20.73 -13.29 -14.40
C PRO A 297 -20.45 -14.66 -13.80
N ARG A 298 -21.50 -15.39 -13.42
CA ARG A 298 -21.38 -16.71 -12.77
C ARG A 298 -20.55 -17.71 -13.56
N GLU A 299 -20.61 -17.64 -14.89
CA GLU A 299 -19.80 -18.46 -15.80
C GLU A 299 -18.28 -18.32 -15.58
N ARG A 300 -17.83 -17.18 -15.02
CA ARG A 300 -16.41 -16.91 -14.72
C ARG A 300 -16.00 -17.25 -13.29
N GLN A 301 -16.93 -17.68 -12.43
CA GLN A 301 -16.67 -17.98 -11.02
C GLN A 301 -15.44 -18.88 -10.83
N ASN A 302 -15.38 -20.02 -11.51
CA ASN A 302 -14.27 -20.97 -11.37
C ASN A 302 -12.92 -20.35 -11.77
N LYS A 303 -12.90 -19.49 -12.79
CA LYS A 303 -11.68 -18.79 -13.22
C LYS A 303 -11.22 -17.76 -12.18
N VAL A 304 -12.17 -17.03 -11.59
CA VAL A 304 -11.90 -16.06 -10.51
C VAL A 304 -11.34 -16.75 -9.27
N LEU A 305 -11.98 -17.82 -8.82
CA LEU A 305 -11.54 -18.60 -7.66
C LEU A 305 -10.15 -19.23 -7.88
N ALA A 306 -9.90 -19.79 -9.07
CA ALA A 306 -8.60 -20.36 -9.40
C ALA A 306 -7.45 -19.33 -9.40
N GLU A 307 -7.68 -18.12 -9.93
CA GLU A 307 -6.67 -17.05 -9.87
C GLU A 307 -6.40 -16.59 -8.43
N LEU A 308 -7.45 -16.46 -7.61
CA LEU A 308 -7.34 -16.09 -6.20
C LEU A 308 -6.61 -17.14 -5.36
N ALA A 309 -6.76 -18.42 -5.70
CA ALA A 309 -6.10 -19.54 -5.02
C ALA A 309 -4.58 -19.62 -5.28
N ARG A 310 -4.03 -18.79 -6.19
CA ARG A 310 -2.61 -18.85 -6.51
C ARG A 310 -1.75 -18.54 -5.27
N PRO A 311 -0.64 -19.28 -5.04
CA PRO A 311 0.19 -19.14 -3.85
C PRO A 311 0.67 -17.71 -3.56
N THR A 312 0.89 -16.91 -4.61
CA THR A 312 1.30 -15.50 -4.49
C THR A 312 0.23 -14.65 -3.80
N PHE A 313 -1.05 -14.85 -4.13
CA PHE A 313 -2.15 -14.07 -3.55
C PHE A 313 -2.55 -14.59 -2.17
N ARG A 314 -2.48 -15.91 -1.94
CA ARG A 314 -2.61 -16.52 -0.60
C ARG A 314 -1.56 -15.96 0.37
N LYS A 315 -0.27 -15.88 -0.03
CA LYS A 315 0.81 -15.31 0.81
C LYS A 315 0.62 -13.83 1.16
N ILE A 316 -0.09 -13.07 0.33
CA ILE A 316 -0.41 -11.66 0.59
C ILE A 316 -1.70 -11.55 1.44
N GLY A 317 -2.36 -12.67 1.75
CA GLY A 317 -3.61 -12.72 2.49
C GLY A 317 -4.79 -12.20 1.70
N LEU A 318 -4.67 -12.04 0.37
CA LEU A 318 -5.75 -11.47 -0.46
C LEU A 318 -7.01 -12.35 -0.41
N SER A 319 -6.84 -13.66 -0.24
CA SER A 319 -7.94 -14.61 -0.08
C SER A 319 -8.80 -14.38 1.18
N GLU A 320 -8.23 -13.80 2.24
CA GLU A 320 -8.95 -13.52 3.48
C GLU A 320 -9.88 -12.29 3.35
N TYR A 321 -9.55 -11.35 2.46
CA TYR A 321 -10.24 -10.05 2.33
C TYR A 321 -11.02 -9.90 1.03
N CYS A 322 -10.80 -10.80 0.06
CA CYS A 322 -11.42 -10.75 -1.25
C CYS A 322 -12.54 -11.78 -1.35
N ARG A 323 -13.74 -11.32 -1.71
CA ARG A 323 -14.91 -12.18 -1.95
C ARG A 323 -15.39 -12.06 -3.38
N TYR A 324 -16.03 -13.09 -3.88
CA TYR A 324 -16.61 -13.10 -5.22
C TYR A 324 -18.11 -12.77 -5.16
N ILE A 325 -18.59 -11.88 -6.05
CA ILE A 325 -20.01 -11.58 -6.20
C ILE A 325 -20.43 -11.89 -7.64
N PRO A 326 -21.39 -12.81 -7.85
CA PRO A 326 -22.02 -12.98 -9.15
C PRO A 326 -22.77 -11.72 -9.57
N SER A 327 -22.53 -11.24 -10.80
CA SER A 327 -23.18 -10.04 -11.32
C SER A 327 -24.71 -10.15 -11.35
N GLU A 328 -25.22 -11.37 -11.52
CA GLU A 328 -26.62 -11.74 -11.52
C GLU A 328 -27.25 -11.55 -10.13
N ASP A 329 -26.53 -11.96 -9.08
CA ASP A 329 -26.98 -11.83 -7.69
C ASP A 329 -26.96 -10.38 -7.23
N LEU A 330 -26.04 -9.56 -7.76
CA LEU A 330 -26.04 -8.12 -7.56
C LEU A 330 -27.32 -7.47 -8.12
N SER A 331 -27.71 -7.84 -9.35
CA SER A 331 -28.96 -7.36 -9.97
C SER A 331 -30.19 -7.76 -9.13
N GLU A 332 -30.24 -9.00 -8.64
CA GLU A 332 -31.34 -9.48 -7.78
C GLU A 332 -31.39 -8.76 -6.42
N LEU A 333 -30.23 -8.57 -5.79
CA LEU A 333 -30.15 -7.91 -4.49
C LEU A 333 -30.71 -6.49 -4.59
N ILE A 334 -30.32 -5.74 -5.62
CA ILE A 334 -30.82 -4.38 -5.86
C ILE A 334 -32.34 -4.37 -5.98
N ALA A 335 -32.95 -5.34 -6.67
CA ALA A 335 -34.39 -5.43 -6.79
C ALA A 335 -35.09 -5.64 -5.42
N ARG A 336 -34.49 -6.44 -4.53
CA ARG A 336 -35.00 -6.70 -3.17
C ARG A 336 -34.85 -5.50 -2.23
N VAL A 337 -33.75 -4.77 -2.35
CA VAL A 337 -33.43 -3.65 -1.43
C VAL A 337 -33.93 -2.29 -1.92
N LYS A 338 -34.47 -2.22 -3.14
CA LYS A 338 -35.00 -0.99 -3.72
C LYS A 338 -36.10 -0.42 -2.83
N GLY A 339 -35.96 0.83 -2.41
CA GLY A 339 -36.91 1.53 -1.55
C GLY A 339 -36.57 1.53 -0.06
N PHE A 340 -35.55 0.78 0.38
CA PHE A 340 -35.09 0.73 1.77
C PHE A 340 -33.87 1.63 2.04
N GLY A 341 -33.74 2.73 1.30
CA GLY A 341 -32.57 3.62 1.36
C GLY A 341 -32.30 4.14 2.78
N GLY A 342 -31.04 4.06 3.23
CA GLY A 342 -30.62 4.55 4.56
C GLY A 342 -30.93 3.60 5.72
N HIS A 343 -31.68 2.51 5.49
CA HIS A 343 -31.96 1.48 6.50
C HIS A 343 -31.14 0.20 6.30
N ILE A 344 -30.33 0.15 5.24
CA ILE A 344 -29.53 -1.01 4.87
C ILE A 344 -28.05 -0.65 5.01
N GLN A 345 -27.30 -1.52 5.69
CA GLN A 345 -25.87 -1.37 5.86
C GLN A 345 -25.09 -2.03 4.71
N PRO A 346 -23.87 -1.57 4.41
CA PRO A 346 -23.02 -2.16 3.36
C PRO A 346 -22.77 -3.67 3.49
N THR A 347 -22.84 -4.21 4.71
CA THR A 347 -22.73 -5.65 5.02
C THR A 347 -23.79 -6.50 4.33
N ILE A 348 -24.82 -5.91 3.73
CA ILE A 348 -25.79 -6.64 2.89
C ILE A 348 -25.12 -7.39 1.72
N LEU A 349 -23.97 -6.90 1.25
CA LEU A 349 -23.19 -7.58 0.21
C LEU A 349 -22.72 -8.97 0.64
N ASP A 350 -22.52 -9.19 1.94
CA ASP A 350 -22.08 -10.49 2.47
C ASP A 350 -23.14 -11.59 2.28
N THR A 351 -24.40 -11.22 2.01
CA THR A 351 -25.48 -12.17 1.71
C THR A 351 -25.39 -12.78 0.30
N ILE A 352 -24.64 -12.12 -0.61
CA ILE A 352 -24.43 -12.56 -1.99
C ILE A 352 -22.94 -12.80 -2.31
N ALA A 353 -22.06 -12.50 -1.36
CA ALA A 353 -20.62 -12.68 -1.51
C ALA A 353 -20.23 -14.11 -1.16
N ILE A 354 -19.57 -14.76 -2.10
CA ILE A 354 -19.05 -16.12 -1.96
C ILE A 354 -17.61 -15.99 -1.42
N PRO A 355 -17.30 -16.54 -0.24
CA PRO A 355 -15.93 -16.59 0.28
C PRO A 355 -15.09 -17.56 -0.55
N LEU A 356 -13.78 -17.40 -0.49
CA LEU A 356 -12.85 -18.42 -0.98
C LEU A 356 -12.78 -19.51 0.08
N GLU A 357 -13.17 -20.74 -0.26
CA GLU A 357 -12.89 -21.88 0.61
C GLU A 357 -11.37 -22.11 0.63
N ASP A 358 -10.81 -22.17 1.83
CA ASP A 358 -9.51 -22.81 2.01
C ASP A 358 -9.73 -24.29 1.75
N GLU A 359 -9.03 -24.89 0.79
CA GLU A 359 -8.88 -26.34 0.80
C GLU A 359 -8.23 -26.65 2.15
N GLU A 360 -8.99 -27.24 3.07
CA GLU A 360 -8.47 -27.83 4.29
C GLU A 360 -7.25 -28.65 3.90
N ASP A 361 -6.11 -28.39 4.55
CA ASP A 361 -4.94 -29.25 4.44
C ASP A 361 -5.44 -30.68 4.67
N GLU A 362 -5.53 -31.49 3.62
CA GLU A 362 -5.73 -32.93 3.75
C GLU A 362 -4.54 -33.43 4.56
N GLU A 363 -4.74 -33.53 5.88
CA GLU A 363 -3.92 -34.29 6.80
C GLU A 363 -3.75 -35.67 6.18
N SER A 364 -2.58 -35.86 5.55
CA SER A 364 -2.15 -37.17 5.13
C SER A 364 -1.77 -37.96 6.38
N PRO A 365 -2.31 -39.17 6.55
CA PRO A 365 -2.31 -39.92 7.81
C PRO A 365 -0.93 -40.45 8.24
#